data_AF-A0A2A4ITW8-F1
#
_entry.id   AF-A0A2A4ITW8-F1
#
_cell.length_a   1.000
_cell.length_b   1.000
_cell.length_c   1.000
_cell.angle_alpha   90.00
_cell.angle_beta   90.00
_cell.angle_gamma   90.00
#
_symmetry.space_group_name_H-M   'P 1'
#
loop_
_entity.id
_entity.type
_entity.pdbx_description
1 polymer ?
#
loop_
_entity_poly.entity_id
_entity_poly.type
_entity_poly.pdbx_seq_one_letter_code
_entity_poly.pdbx_strand_id
1 'polypeptide(L)'
;MLAWQTFNALFVIRAVSKYLVEMVPEYELCRHLDVQAERRVGNGPVESREGLDNTPSQETSPSPLLTPTTPEVPEPPTSPKLNGSESRVEMLIDALIGLIIDVPVTDNTYFLHLECINTMLVLMSVYMFAGVHGQTRLVDTSLIYRTLFQGRYGMHAPLLVKTLLNNLSSMLPAPPSMFGAHAAGGSLLINLASGLWNMITFNTASRQTIYTHPPLDRQELQERVKKEHPVANQSCLLLLTLANHCMNDDNLYRNALLCCEDTAETSAPTPQRESNGGPQLTPPRIDMAA
;
A
#
# COMPACT_ATOMS: atom_id res chain seq x y z
N MET A 1 -5.04 18.91 3.74
CA MET A 1 -4.59 19.10 2.34
C MET A 1 -3.83 17.89 1.82
N LEU A 2 -2.73 17.44 2.46
CA LEU A 2 -1.91 16.32 1.95
C LEU A 2 -2.73 15.06 1.61
N ALA A 3 -3.56 14.55 2.53
CA ALA A 3 -4.36 13.33 2.30
C ALA A 3 -5.27 13.38 1.04
N TRP A 4 -5.81 14.56 0.69
CA TRP A 4 -6.60 14.76 -0.53
C TRP A 4 -5.73 14.74 -1.79
N GLN A 5 -4.52 15.32 -1.73
CA GLN A 5 -3.56 15.28 -2.84
C GLN A 5 -3.05 13.84 -3.08
N THR A 6 -2.68 13.14 -2.00
CA THR A 6 -2.27 11.73 -2.06
C THR A 6 -3.41 10.84 -2.57
N PHE A 7 -4.64 11.05 -2.12
CA PHE A 7 -5.82 10.35 -2.65
C PHE A 7 -5.98 10.55 -4.16
N ASN A 8 -5.93 11.79 -4.65
CA ASN A 8 -6.08 12.06 -6.09
C ASN A 8 -4.96 11.42 -6.91
N ALA A 9 -3.72 11.43 -6.40
CA ALA A 9 -2.59 10.77 -7.05
C ALA A 9 -2.79 9.25 -7.11
N LEU A 10 -3.18 8.62 -6.00
CA LEU A 10 -3.50 7.19 -5.95
C LEU A 10 -4.68 6.82 -6.84
N PHE A 11 -5.70 7.67 -6.93
CA PHE A 11 -6.84 7.46 -7.83
C PHE A 11 -6.42 7.41 -9.30
N VAL A 12 -5.56 8.34 -9.73
CA VAL A 12 -4.99 8.32 -11.08
C VAL A 12 -4.10 7.08 -11.29
N ILE A 13 -3.22 6.77 -10.33
CA ILE A 13 -2.35 5.57 -10.39
C ILE A 13 -3.19 4.30 -10.51
N ARG A 14 -4.26 4.14 -9.72
CA ARG A 14 -5.15 2.98 -9.80
C ARG A 14 -5.90 2.92 -11.12
N ALA A 15 -6.42 4.05 -11.61
CA ALA A 15 -7.15 4.09 -12.88
C ALA A 15 -6.26 3.66 -14.06
N VAL A 16 -5.03 4.18 -14.12
CA VAL A 16 -4.03 3.80 -15.13
C VAL A 16 -3.59 2.35 -14.94
N SER A 17 -3.27 1.93 -13.71
CA SER A 17 -2.85 0.56 -13.41
C SER A 17 -3.94 -0.45 -13.79
N LYS A 18 -5.21 -0.17 -13.51
CA LYS A 18 -6.34 -1.05 -13.90
C LYS A 18 -6.39 -1.26 -15.41
N TYR A 19 -6.28 -0.17 -16.18
CA TYR A 19 -6.26 -0.25 -17.63
C TYR A 19 -5.05 -1.06 -18.14
N LEU A 20 -3.86 -0.84 -17.58
CA LEU A 20 -2.66 -1.58 -17.96
C LEU A 20 -2.76 -3.08 -17.62
N VAL A 21 -3.26 -3.43 -16.43
CA VAL A 21 -3.47 -4.82 -15.99
C VAL A 21 -4.40 -5.61 -16.93
N GLU A 22 -5.36 -4.94 -17.57
CA GLU A 22 -6.28 -5.54 -18.54
C GLU A 22 -5.70 -5.67 -19.97
N MET A 23 -4.63 -4.94 -20.28
CA MET A 23 -4.16 -4.71 -21.65
C MET A 23 -2.75 -5.26 -21.92
N VAL A 24 -1.87 -5.30 -20.92
CA VAL A 24 -0.46 -5.67 -21.08
C VAL A 24 0.01 -6.66 -20.00
N PRO A 25 0.97 -7.55 -20.34
CA PRO A 25 1.63 -8.40 -19.35
C PRO A 25 2.30 -7.57 -18.25
N GLU A 26 2.44 -8.18 -17.07
CA GLU A 26 2.95 -7.51 -15.86
C GLU A 26 4.29 -6.78 -16.06
N TYR A 27 5.22 -7.36 -16.83
CA TYR A 27 6.53 -6.72 -17.02
C TYR A 27 6.42 -5.34 -17.69
N GLU A 28 5.45 -5.15 -18.59
CA GLU A 28 5.24 -3.87 -19.27
C GLU A 28 4.43 -2.91 -18.40
N LEU A 29 3.50 -3.41 -17.57
CA LEU A 29 2.89 -2.65 -16.47
C LEU A 29 3.96 -2.09 -15.52
N CYS A 30 4.88 -2.94 -15.04
CA CYS A 30 5.99 -2.52 -14.19
C CYS A 30 6.86 -1.47 -14.89
N ARG A 31 7.21 -1.69 -16.16
CA ARG A 31 7.96 -0.74 -16.98
C ARG A 31 7.24 0.61 -17.10
N HIS A 32 5.92 0.64 -17.29
CA HIS A 32 5.12 1.87 -17.32
C HIS A 32 5.13 2.62 -15.98
N LEU A 33 5.15 1.91 -14.85
CA LEU A 33 5.26 2.51 -13.51
C LEU A 33 6.69 2.96 -13.16
N ASP A 34 7.71 2.33 -13.76
CA ASP A 34 9.13 2.67 -13.58
C ASP A 34 9.62 3.83 -14.46
N VAL A 35 8.81 4.33 -15.41
CA VAL A 35 9.18 5.43 -16.32
C VAL A 35 9.65 6.67 -15.55
N GLN A 36 10.88 7.11 -15.82
CA GLN A 36 11.37 8.41 -15.40
C GLN A 36 10.82 9.49 -16.33
N ALA A 37 10.22 10.53 -15.77
CA ALA A 37 10.09 11.79 -16.51
C ALA A 37 11.51 12.34 -16.74
N GLU A 38 11.96 12.38 -18.00
CA GLU A 38 13.21 13.04 -18.37
C GLU A 38 13.17 14.48 -17.84
N ARG A 39 14.01 14.75 -16.83
CA ARG A 39 14.26 16.12 -16.40
C ARG A 39 14.86 16.85 -17.59
N ARG A 40 14.06 17.68 -18.26
CA ARG A 40 14.56 18.65 -19.23
C ARG A 40 15.57 19.53 -18.51
N VAL A 41 16.85 19.21 -18.67
CA VAL A 41 17.95 20.07 -18.26
C VAL A 41 17.76 21.35 -19.07
N GLY A 42 17.42 22.43 -18.37
CA GLY A 42 17.11 23.70 -19.00
C GLY A 42 18.38 24.33 -19.56
N ASN A 43 18.73 23.99 -20.80
CA ASN A 43 19.67 24.76 -21.59
C ASN A 43 19.00 26.10 -21.98
N GLY A 44 18.98 27.02 -21.03
CA GLY A 44 18.76 28.44 -21.32
C GLY A 44 19.95 28.97 -22.13
N PRO A 45 19.73 29.83 -23.14
CA PRO A 45 20.81 30.35 -23.95
C PRO A 45 21.66 31.35 -23.15
N VAL A 46 22.92 31.02 -22.92
CA VAL A 46 23.90 32.00 -22.45
C VAL A 46 24.43 32.75 -23.66
N GLU A 47 23.91 33.96 -23.88
CA GLU A 47 24.56 34.92 -24.77
C GLU A 47 25.93 35.31 -24.20
N SER A 48 26.99 35.15 -25.00
CA SER A 48 28.25 35.86 -24.84
C SER A 48 28.90 35.99 -26.21
N ARG A 49 29.18 37.23 -26.61
CA ARG A 49 29.63 37.63 -27.95
C ARG A 49 31.15 37.77 -28.03
N GLU A 50 31.65 37.60 -29.26
CA GLU A 50 32.87 38.19 -29.84
C GLU A 50 34.25 37.60 -29.46
N GLY A 51 35.04 37.28 -30.50
CA GLY A 51 36.40 36.70 -30.40
C GLY A 51 36.90 36.07 -31.72
N LEU A 52 37.26 36.91 -32.69
CA LEU A 52 37.55 36.61 -34.12
C LEU A 52 38.56 35.50 -34.50
N ASP A 53 38.30 34.92 -35.69
CA ASP A 53 39.19 34.45 -36.77
C ASP A 53 40.46 33.58 -36.49
N ASN A 54 40.46 32.37 -37.07
CA ASN A 54 41.25 32.08 -38.30
C ASN A 54 40.96 30.66 -38.88
N THR A 55 40.99 30.55 -40.21
CA THR A 55 40.84 29.34 -41.05
C THR A 55 41.88 29.41 -42.20
N PRO A 56 42.07 28.40 -43.08
CA PRO A 56 41.95 26.93 -42.98
C PRO A 56 43.23 26.20 -43.52
N SER A 57 43.11 24.89 -43.86
CA SER A 57 44.06 24.00 -44.60
C SER A 57 44.95 23.11 -43.71
N GLN A 58 45.34 21.86 -44.07
CA GLN A 58 45.37 21.19 -45.38
C GLN A 58 45.33 19.63 -45.29
N GLU A 59 44.99 18.99 -46.41
CA GLU A 59 45.19 17.60 -46.94
C GLU A 59 46.21 16.65 -46.20
N THR A 60 46.16 15.29 -46.20
CA THR A 60 45.77 14.29 -47.23
C THR A 60 45.68 12.83 -46.69
N SER A 61 45.02 11.94 -47.47
CA SER A 61 44.79 10.45 -47.44
C SER A 61 45.97 9.47 -47.18
N PRO A 62 45.86 8.10 -47.29
CA PRO A 62 44.70 7.16 -47.44
C PRO A 62 44.74 5.85 -46.57
N SER A 63 43.68 5.02 -46.65
CA SER A 63 43.61 3.61 -46.16
C SER A 63 44.33 2.59 -47.07
N PRO A 64 44.47 1.32 -46.62
CA PRO A 64 43.46 0.27 -46.90
C PRO A 64 43.16 -0.59 -45.62
N LEU A 65 42.54 -1.79 -45.57
CA LEU A 65 42.02 -2.78 -46.54
C LEU A 65 40.83 -3.57 -45.88
N LEU A 66 40.21 -4.54 -46.58
CA LEU A 66 39.28 -5.57 -46.03
C LEU A 66 40.02 -6.93 -45.85
N THR A 67 39.48 -8.09 -45.42
CA THR A 67 38.13 -8.72 -45.28
C THR A 67 38.32 -10.01 -44.37
N PRO A 68 37.35 -10.93 -44.07
CA PRO A 68 35.94 -11.06 -44.44
C PRO A 68 34.93 -11.37 -43.29
N THR A 69 33.66 -11.46 -43.71
CA THR A 69 32.40 -11.76 -43.00
C THR A 69 32.28 -13.14 -42.33
N THR A 70 31.51 -13.19 -41.23
CA THR A 70 30.76 -14.37 -40.74
C THR A 70 29.32 -13.92 -40.40
N PRO A 71 28.26 -14.64 -40.81
CA PRO A 71 26.88 -14.26 -40.47
C PRO A 71 26.46 -14.83 -39.11
N GLU A 72 26.22 -13.95 -38.13
CA GLU A 72 25.73 -14.34 -36.81
C GLU A 72 24.19 -14.35 -36.76
N VAL A 73 23.63 -15.37 -36.12
CA VAL A 73 22.19 -15.62 -36.02
C VAL A 73 21.57 -14.70 -34.96
N PRO A 74 20.35 -14.14 -35.14
CA PRO A 74 19.74 -13.31 -34.12
C PRO A 74 19.44 -14.11 -32.83
N GLU A 75 20.14 -13.79 -31.75
CA GLU A 75 19.83 -14.32 -30.42
C GLU A 75 18.46 -13.81 -29.91
N PRO A 76 17.73 -14.59 -29.10
CA PRO A 76 16.47 -14.14 -28.51
C PRO A 76 16.68 -12.97 -27.54
N PRO A 77 15.68 -12.08 -27.37
CA PRO A 77 15.85 -10.85 -26.60
C PRO A 77 16.19 -11.15 -25.13
N THR A 78 17.44 -10.89 -24.76
CA THR A 78 17.91 -10.96 -23.38
C THR A 78 17.17 -9.94 -22.52
N SER A 79 16.64 -10.41 -21.38
CA SER A 79 15.95 -9.58 -20.41
C SER A 79 16.79 -8.36 -20.02
N PRO A 80 16.25 -7.14 -20.02
CA PRO A 80 17.03 -5.96 -19.65
C PRO A 80 17.49 -6.08 -18.20
N LYS A 81 18.81 -6.10 -17.99
CA LYS A 81 19.41 -5.95 -16.66
C LYS A 81 18.99 -4.60 -16.09
N LEU A 82 18.12 -4.63 -15.08
CA LEU A 82 17.84 -3.48 -14.24
C LEU A 82 19.13 -3.09 -13.51
N ASN A 83 19.69 -1.95 -13.90
CA ASN A 83 20.71 -1.26 -13.10
C ASN A 83 20.12 -0.92 -11.73
N GLY A 84 20.98 -0.77 -10.71
CA GLY A 84 20.59 -0.69 -9.28
C GLY A 84 19.84 0.57 -8.81
N SER A 85 18.87 1.06 -9.59
CA SER A 85 17.77 1.89 -9.08
C SER A 85 16.70 1.00 -8.45
N GLU A 86 16.25 1.34 -7.24
CA GLU A 86 15.07 0.72 -6.61
C GLU A 86 13.86 0.82 -7.55
N SER A 87 13.06 -0.26 -7.66
CA SER A 87 11.86 -0.23 -8.50
C SER A 87 10.78 0.65 -7.86
N ARG A 88 10.16 1.49 -8.68
CA ARG A 88 9.00 2.32 -8.30
C ARG A 88 7.78 1.47 -7.99
N VAL A 89 7.68 0.27 -8.55
CA VAL A 89 6.64 -0.72 -8.21
C VAL A 89 6.82 -1.20 -6.77
N GLU A 90 8.05 -1.59 -6.40
CA GLU A 90 8.37 -2.00 -5.02
C GLU A 90 8.14 -0.82 -4.04
N MET A 91 8.59 0.39 -4.38
CA MET A 91 8.32 1.60 -3.58
C MET A 91 6.82 1.93 -3.45
N LEU A 92 6.03 1.74 -4.52
CA LEU A 92 4.58 1.98 -4.48
C LEU A 92 3.88 0.97 -3.56
N ILE A 93 4.25 -0.32 -3.65
CA ILE A 93 3.72 -1.36 -2.76
C ILE A 93 4.11 -1.07 -1.30
N ASP A 94 5.35 -0.64 -1.07
CA ASP A 94 5.83 -0.22 0.25
C ASP A 94 5.01 0.94 0.83
N ALA A 95 4.84 2.02 0.05
CA ALA A 95 4.06 3.18 0.44
C ALA A 95 2.58 2.85 0.66
N LEU A 96 1.99 1.95 -0.14
CA LEU A 96 0.61 1.49 0.06
C LEU A 96 0.47 0.69 1.37
N ILE A 97 1.43 -0.19 1.68
CA ILE A 97 1.43 -0.96 2.93
C ILE A 97 1.61 -0.05 4.14
N GLY A 98 2.59 0.86 4.11
CA GLY A 98 2.80 1.86 5.17
C GLY A 98 1.58 2.77 5.35
N LEU A 99 0.95 3.23 4.27
CA LEU A 99 -0.29 4.02 4.37
C LEU A 99 -1.45 3.23 4.98
N ILE A 100 -1.57 1.93 4.73
CA ILE A 100 -2.63 1.10 5.33
C ILE A 100 -2.33 0.83 6.82
N ILE A 101 -1.08 0.58 7.20
CA ILE A 101 -0.70 0.20 8.58
C ILE A 101 -0.56 1.44 9.50
N ASP A 102 0.22 2.44 9.08
CA ASP A 102 0.72 3.50 9.97
C ASP A 102 -0.23 4.70 10.07
N VAL A 103 -1.10 4.91 9.08
CA VAL A 103 -2.08 5.99 9.10
C VAL A 103 -3.38 5.49 9.75
N PRO A 104 -3.87 6.10 10.84
CA PRO A 104 -5.14 5.69 11.43
C PRO A 104 -6.33 5.96 10.49
N VAL A 105 -7.33 5.07 10.51
CA VAL A 105 -8.60 5.29 9.78
C VAL A 105 -9.44 6.31 10.54
N THR A 106 -9.63 7.48 9.93
CA THR A 106 -10.40 8.62 10.45
C THR A 106 -11.22 9.23 9.32
N ASP A 107 -12.17 10.11 9.61
CA ASP A 107 -12.96 10.80 8.57
C ASP A 107 -12.12 11.48 7.49
N ASN A 108 -10.95 12.01 7.86
CA ASN A 108 -10.03 12.71 6.96
C ASN A 108 -9.10 11.77 6.17
N THR A 109 -9.04 10.49 6.54
CA THR A 109 -8.18 9.48 5.91
C THR A 109 -8.96 8.30 5.33
N TYR A 110 -10.27 8.21 5.58
CA TYR A 110 -11.14 7.10 5.16
C TYR A 110 -11.07 6.80 3.66
N PHE A 111 -11.22 7.84 2.83
CA PHE A 111 -11.15 7.70 1.37
C PHE A 111 -9.73 7.44 0.87
N LEU A 112 -8.70 7.92 1.59
CA LEU A 112 -7.30 7.60 1.30
C LEU A 112 -7.04 6.10 1.51
N HIS A 113 -7.48 5.55 2.65
CA HIS A 113 -7.43 4.11 2.95
C HIS A 113 -8.16 3.27 1.93
N LEU A 114 -9.39 3.68 1.57
CA LEU A 114 -10.17 3.02 0.53
C LEU A 114 -9.40 2.96 -0.80
N GLU A 115 -8.73 4.04 -1.18
CA GLU A 115 -7.96 4.11 -2.41
C GLU A 115 -6.66 3.30 -2.34
N CYS A 116 -5.96 3.29 -1.21
CA CYS A 116 -4.80 2.42 -1.00
C CYS A 116 -5.15 0.93 -1.17
N ILE A 117 -6.22 0.49 -0.51
CA ILE A 117 -6.69 -0.90 -0.57
C ILE A 117 -7.15 -1.25 -1.99
N ASN A 118 -7.94 -0.38 -2.63
CA ASN A 118 -8.37 -0.58 -4.02
C ASN A 118 -7.16 -0.63 -4.99
N THR A 119 -6.11 0.15 -4.75
CA THR A 119 -4.89 0.16 -5.58
C THR A 119 -4.13 -1.16 -5.41
N MET A 120 -3.99 -1.64 -4.18
CA MET A 120 -3.39 -2.95 -3.88
C MET A 120 -4.17 -4.09 -4.56
N LEU A 121 -5.49 -4.09 -4.47
CA LEU A 121 -6.35 -5.06 -5.14
C LEU A 121 -6.18 -5.05 -6.67
N VAL A 122 -6.06 -3.87 -7.28
CA VAL A 122 -5.78 -3.74 -8.72
C VAL A 122 -4.40 -4.29 -9.08
N LEU A 123 -3.36 -3.99 -8.32
CA LEU A 123 -2.02 -4.54 -8.56
C LEU A 123 -1.99 -6.07 -8.41
N MET A 124 -2.70 -6.64 -7.43
CA MET A 124 -2.86 -8.10 -7.31
C MET A 124 -3.71 -8.70 -8.45
N SER A 125 -4.65 -7.94 -9.04
CA SER A 125 -5.55 -8.48 -10.07
C SER A 125 -4.86 -8.91 -11.38
N VAL A 126 -3.56 -8.64 -11.56
CA VAL A 126 -2.72 -9.22 -12.63
C VAL A 126 -2.89 -10.74 -12.73
N TYR A 127 -3.08 -11.44 -11.61
CA TYR A 127 -3.32 -12.89 -11.60
C TYR A 127 -4.56 -13.32 -12.42
N MET A 128 -5.58 -12.47 -12.56
CA MET A 128 -6.75 -12.75 -13.39
C MET A 128 -6.44 -12.71 -14.89
N PHE A 129 -5.43 -11.93 -15.30
CA PHE A 129 -5.04 -11.74 -16.70
C PHE A 129 -3.79 -12.54 -17.09
N ALA A 130 -3.15 -13.19 -16.11
CA ALA A 130 -1.98 -14.05 -16.30
C ALA A 130 -2.15 -15.05 -17.48
N GLY A 131 -3.29 -15.75 -17.53
CA GLY A 131 -3.61 -16.69 -18.62
C GLY A 131 -3.79 -16.02 -19.99
N VAL A 132 -4.35 -14.80 -20.03
CA VAL A 132 -4.55 -14.02 -21.27
C VAL A 132 -3.19 -13.58 -21.85
N HIS A 133 -2.24 -13.27 -20.99
CA HIS A 133 -0.88 -12.84 -21.37
C HIS A 133 0.15 -13.99 -21.40
N GLY A 134 -0.29 -15.25 -21.32
CA GLY A 134 0.61 -16.43 -21.40
C GLY A 134 1.51 -16.64 -20.18
N GLN A 135 1.25 -15.95 -19.06
CA GLN A 135 2.04 -16.01 -17.84
C GLN A 135 1.55 -17.17 -16.93
N THR A 136 2.21 -18.33 -17.01
CA THR A 136 1.77 -19.55 -16.29
C THR A 136 2.31 -19.69 -14.87
N ARG A 137 3.35 -18.94 -14.48
CA ARG A 137 4.00 -19.00 -13.16
C ARG A 137 4.08 -17.64 -12.47
N LEU A 138 2.96 -16.90 -12.49
CA LEU A 138 2.92 -15.52 -11.98
C LEU A 138 3.44 -15.41 -10.53
N VAL A 139 3.12 -16.40 -9.69
CA VAL A 139 3.60 -16.57 -8.30
C VAL A 139 5.13 -16.42 -8.16
N ASP A 140 5.89 -16.98 -9.10
CA ASP A 140 7.36 -17.01 -9.07
C ASP A 140 8.01 -15.86 -9.86
N THR A 141 7.35 -15.40 -10.92
CA THR A 141 7.92 -14.42 -11.88
C THR A 141 7.48 -12.98 -11.63
N SER A 142 6.39 -12.78 -10.90
CA SER A 142 5.80 -11.46 -10.66
C SER A 142 6.63 -10.63 -9.71
N LEU A 143 6.89 -9.38 -10.09
CA LEU A 143 7.49 -8.41 -9.20
C LEU A 143 6.53 -8.07 -8.06
N ILE A 144 5.23 -7.90 -8.37
CA ILE A 144 4.18 -7.53 -7.41
C ILE A 144 4.01 -8.62 -6.34
N TYR A 145 3.85 -9.87 -6.74
CA TYR A 145 3.69 -10.99 -5.80
C TYR A 145 4.98 -11.33 -5.06
N ARG A 146 6.15 -11.26 -5.71
CA ARG A 146 7.44 -11.40 -5.01
C ARG A 146 7.60 -10.34 -3.92
N THR A 147 7.19 -9.10 -4.20
CA THR A 147 7.23 -8.01 -3.22
C THR A 147 6.29 -8.31 -2.05
N LEU A 148 5.03 -8.66 -2.30
CA LEU A 148 4.05 -8.91 -1.23
C LEU A 148 4.38 -10.16 -0.38
N PHE A 149 4.87 -11.24 -0.98
CA PHE A 149 4.97 -12.55 -0.32
C PHE A 149 6.42 -12.99 0.01
N GLN A 150 7.45 -12.21 -0.30
CA GLN A 150 8.84 -12.60 -0.05
C GLN A 150 9.69 -11.49 0.58
N GLY A 151 10.79 -11.89 1.21
CA GLY A 151 11.79 -10.97 1.78
C GLY A 151 11.26 -10.10 2.92
N ARG A 152 11.54 -8.80 2.85
CA ARG A 152 11.35 -7.83 3.95
C ARG A 152 9.89 -7.64 4.41
N TYR A 153 8.91 -8.03 3.60
CA TYR A 153 7.49 -7.83 3.90
C TYR A 153 6.89 -8.82 4.90
N GLY A 154 7.62 -9.88 5.28
CA GLY A 154 7.23 -10.77 6.37
C GLY A 154 6.98 -10.05 7.71
N MET A 155 7.70 -8.95 7.98
CA MET A 155 7.47 -8.12 9.19
C MET A 155 6.19 -7.28 9.10
N HIS A 156 5.80 -6.85 7.90
CA HIS A 156 4.60 -6.03 7.68
C HIS A 156 3.32 -6.87 7.60
N ALA A 157 3.41 -8.14 7.21
CA ALA A 157 2.25 -9.00 7.05
C ALA A 157 1.35 -9.18 8.30
N PRO A 158 1.86 -9.48 9.51
CA PRO A 158 1.01 -9.56 10.70
C PRO A 158 0.38 -8.21 11.06
N LEU A 159 1.10 -7.10 10.82
CA LEU A 159 0.57 -5.74 11.01
C LEU A 159 -0.54 -5.43 9.99
N LEU A 160 -0.34 -5.78 8.72
CA LEU A 160 -1.34 -5.59 7.66
C LEU A 160 -2.59 -6.42 7.93
N VAL A 161 -2.44 -7.70 8.29
CA VAL A 161 -3.56 -8.57 8.67
C VAL A 161 -4.32 -7.99 9.87
N LYS A 162 -3.61 -7.58 10.93
CA LYS A 162 -4.21 -6.94 12.10
C LYS A 162 -4.99 -5.69 11.74
N THR A 163 -4.44 -4.81 10.89
CA THR A 163 -5.12 -3.57 10.49
C THR A 163 -6.32 -3.82 9.58
N LEU A 164 -6.23 -4.76 8.62
CA LEU A 164 -7.36 -5.14 7.77
C LEU A 164 -8.48 -5.81 8.58
N LEU A 165 -8.14 -6.65 9.57
CA LEU A 165 -9.11 -7.22 10.51
C LEU A 165 -9.75 -6.16 11.40
N ASN A 166 -8.98 -5.18 11.89
CA ASN A 166 -9.49 -4.06 12.68
C ASN A 166 -10.43 -3.14 11.86
N ASN A 167 -10.15 -2.95 10.57
CA ASN A 167 -11.05 -2.24 9.65
C ASN A 167 -12.37 -3.01 9.46
N LEU A 168 -12.30 -4.35 9.42
CA LEU A 168 -13.48 -5.21 9.32
C LEU A 168 -14.29 -5.27 10.62
N SER A 169 -13.64 -5.34 11.79
CA SER A 169 -14.32 -5.41 13.09
C SER A 169 -14.92 -4.08 13.55
N SER A 170 -14.29 -2.95 13.20
CA SER A 170 -14.79 -1.62 13.53
C SER A 170 -15.99 -1.19 12.68
N MET A 171 -16.17 -1.76 11.48
CA MET A 171 -17.21 -1.40 10.52
C MET A 171 -17.41 0.12 10.41
N LEU A 172 -16.32 0.89 10.26
CA LEU A 172 -16.43 2.35 10.22
C LEU A 172 -17.27 2.81 9.01
N PRO A 173 -18.38 3.54 9.23
CA PRO A 173 -19.22 4.03 8.15
C PRO A 173 -18.55 5.19 7.41
N ALA A 174 -18.75 5.23 6.09
CA ALA A 174 -18.21 6.25 5.22
C ALA A 174 -18.60 7.67 5.67
N PRO A 175 -17.65 8.62 5.74
CA PRO A 175 -17.97 10.01 6.05
C PRO A 175 -18.90 10.62 4.99
N PRO A 176 -19.87 11.44 5.39
CA PRO A 176 -20.85 12.03 4.47
C PRO A 176 -20.26 13.10 3.53
N SER A 177 -19.06 13.62 3.85
CA SER A 177 -18.30 14.54 3.00
C SER A 177 -16.87 14.05 2.83
N MET A 178 -16.35 14.20 1.61
CA MET A 178 -15.06 13.63 1.22
C MET A 178 -13.93 14.61 1.60
N PHE A 179 -13.07 14.21 2.54
CA PHE A 179 -12.01 15.07 3.10
C PHE A 179 -12.52 16.41 3.70
N GLY A 180 -13.75 16.42 4.22
CA GLY A 180 -14.41 17.65 4.71
C GLY A 180 -14.85 18.64 3.61
N ALA A 181 -14.43 18.42 2.36
CA ALA A 181 -14.97 19.15 1.22
C ALA A 181 -16.43 18.71 1.01
N HIS A 182 -17.34 19.66 1.17
CA HIS A 182 -18.74 19.45 0.79
C HIS A 182 -18.78 19.21 -0.73
N ALA A 183 -19.48 18.15 -1.15
CA ALA A 183 -19.65 17.80 -2.56
C ALA A 183 -20.65 18.75 -3.25
N ALA A 184 -20.33 20.05 -3.27
CA ALA A 184 -21.05 21.08 -3.99
C ALA A 184 -20.10 22.26 -4.28
N GLY A 185 -19.99 22.65 -5.55
CA GLY A 185 -19.43 23.95 -5.96
C GLY A 185 -20.40 25.08 -5.62
N GLY A 186 -20.79 25.20 -4.34
CA GLY A 186 -21.85 26.08 -3.86
C GLY A 186 -21.44 26.82 -2.59
N SER A 187 -21.36 28.15 -2.72
CA SER A 187 -21.30 29.21 -1.70
C SER A 187 -21.00 28.82 -0.23
N LEU A 188 -19.90 29.37 0.31
CA LEU A 188 -19.50 29.30 1.73
C LEU A 188 -20.63 29.59 2.73
N LEU A 189 -21.61 30.42 2.37
CA LEU A 189 -22.76 30.77 3.22
C LEU A 189 -23.72 29.60 3.45
N ILE A 190 -23.89 28.71 2.47
CA ILE A 190 -24.73 27.50 2.59
C ILE A 190 -24.03 26.48 3.51
N ASN A 191 -22.70 26.40 3.44
CA ASN A 191 -21.89 25.49 4.25
C ASN A 191 -21.81 25.91 5.74
N LEU A 192 -21.95 27.21 6.05
CA LEU A 192 -22.08 27.66 7.43
C LEU A 192 -23.47 27.32 8.00
N ALA A 193 -24.52 27.43 7.19
CA ALA A 193 -25.88 27.10 7.58
C ALA A 193 -26.11 25.59 7.79
N SER A 194 -25.51 24.72 6.96
CA SER A 194 -25.55 23.26 7.16
C SER A 194 -24.83 22.83 8.44
N GLY A 195 -23.68 23.44 8.74
CA GLY A 195 -22.94 23.20 9.99
C GLY A 195 -23.75 23.58 11.23
N LEU A 196 -24.41 24.74 11.22
CA LEU A 196 -25.25 25.20 12.33
C LEU A 196 -26.52 24.34 12.51
N TRP A 197 -27.18 23.93 11.42
CA TRP A 197 -28.35 23.05 11.52
C TRP A 197 -28.01 21.64 12.02
N ASN A 198 -26.87 21.08 11.63
CA ASN A 198 -26.36 19.82 12.18
C ASN A 198 -25.89 19.94 13.64
N MET A 199 -25.62 21.15 14.14
CA MET A 199 -25.25 21.40 15.54
C MET A 199 -26.48 21.65 16.44
N ILE A 200 -27.55 22.25 15.89
CA ILE A 200 -28.84 22.46 16.57
C ILE A 200 -29.67 21.18 16.59
N THR A 201 -29.61 20.40 15.51
CA THR A 201 -30.15 19.04 15.51
C THR A 201 -29.21 18.19 16.37
N PHE A 202 -29.53 17.99 17.65
CA PHE A 202 -28.82 17.13 18.62
C PHE A 202 -28.70 15.65 18.21
N ASN A 203 -28.93 15.33 16.95
CA ASN A 203 -28.57 14.08 16.30
C ASN A 203 -27.05 13.99 16.11
N THR A 204 -26.32 13.98 17.23
CA THR A 204 -25.11 13.15 17.34
C THR A 204 -25.55 11.69 17.26
N ALA A 205 -26.06 11.28 16.09
CA ALA A 205 -26.17 9.88 15.75
C ALA A 205 -24.74 9.35 15.85
N SER A 206 -24.49 8.55 16.89
CA SER A 206 -23.46 7.52 16.85
C SER A 206 -23.62 6.84 15.50
N ARG A 207 -22.70 7.10 14.55
CA ARG A 207 -22.93 6.73 13.15
C ARG A 207 -23.21 5.24 13.11
N GLN A 208 -24.44 4.90 12.73
CA GLN A 208 -24.93 3.56 13.00
C GLN A 208 -24.12 2.57 12.16
N THR A 209 -23.52 1.61 12.86
CA THR A 209 -22.82 0.50 12.22
C THR A 209 -23.84 -0.60 11.91
N ILE A 210 -23.41 -1.58 11.11
CA ILE A 210 -24.14 -2.83 10.93
C ILE A 210 -24.46 -3.52 12.29
N TYR A 211 -23.68 -3.28 13.34
CA TYR A 211 -23.91 -3.84 14.67
C TYR A 211 -24.99 -3.11 15.48
N THR A 212 -25.15 -1.79 15.30
CA THR A 212 -26.19 -1.02 16.03
C THR A 212 -27.58 -1.18 15.41
N HIS A 213 -27.65 -1.48 14.11
CA HIS A 213 -28.89 -1.84 13.42
C HIS A 213 -28.62 -3.05 12.52
N PRO A 214 -28.79 -4.29 13.03
CA PRO A 214 -28.50 -5.49 12.26
C PRO A 214 -29.47 -5.61 11.07
N PRO A 215 -28.97 -5.84 9.85
CA PRO A 215 -29.82 -6.04 8.67
C PRO A 215 -30.65 -7.32 8.80
N LEU A 216 -31.87 -7.27 8.27
CA LEU A 216 -32.85 -8.36 8.38
C LEU A 216 -32.65 -9.43 7.31
N ASP A 217 -32.05 -9.06 6.17
CA ASP A 217 -31.73 -9.98 5.07
C ASP A 217 -30.26 -9.87 4.62
N ARG A 218 -29.77 -10.95 4.00
CA ARG A 218 -28.43 -11.04 3.43
C ARG A 218 -28.19 -10.06 2.28
N GLN A 219 -29.21 -9.72 1.48
CA GLN A 219 -29.06 -8.73 0.41
C GLN A 219 -28.88 -7.33 1.00
N GLU A 220 -29.71 -6.96 2.00
CA GLU A 220 -29.58 -5.70 2.75
C GLU A 220 -28.17 -5.58 3.37
N LEU A 221 -27.68 -6.63 4.04
CA LEU A 221 -26.32 -6.67 4.57
C LEU A 221 -25.28 -6.41 3.48
N GLN A 222 -25.39 -7.07 2.33
CA GLN A 222 -24.42 -6.93 1.24
C GLN A 222 -24.44 -5.53 0.62
N GLU A 223 -25.61 -4.90 0.49
CA GLU A 223 -25.73 -3.53 0.00
C GLU A 223 -25.17 -2.51 0.99
N ARG A 224 -25.50 -2.65 2.28
CA ARG A 224 -24.99 -1.77 3.34
C ARG A 224 -23.47 -1.91 3.52
N VAL A 225 -22.92 -3.12 3.51
CA VAL A 225 -21.46 -3.34 3.52
C VAL A 225 -20.77 -2.65 2.34
N LYS A 226 -21.34 -2.71 1.12
CA LYS A 226 -20.78 -2.05 -0.06
C LYS A 226 -20.90 -0.53 -0.04
N LYS A 227 -22.03 0.01 0.41
CA LYS A 227 -22.40 1.43 0.29
C LYS A 227 -22.02 2.25 1.53
N GLU A 228 -22.28 1.71 2.72
CA GLU A 228 -22.07 2.38 4.00
C GLU A 228 -20.69 2.08 4.57
N HIS A 229 -20.13 0.88 4.34
CA HIS A 229 -18.87 0.42 4.95
C HIS A 229 -17.78 -0.03 3.93
N PRO A 230 -17.51 0.74 2.86
CA PRO A 230 -16.64 0.30 1.77
C PRO A 230 -15.19 -0.01 2.21
N VAL A 231 -14.62 0.67 3.20
CA VAL A 231 -13.26 0.35 3.71
C VAL A 231 -13.23 -1.03 4.36
N ALA A 232 -14.25 -1.40 5.14
CA ALA A 232 -14.35 -2.73 5.76
C ALA A 232 -14.54 -3.82 4.68
N ASN A 233 -15.40 -3.57 3.69
CA ASN A 233 -15.63 -4.47 2.56
C ASN A 233 -14.35 -4.73 1.75
N GLN A 234 -13.64 -3.66 1.36
CA GLN A 234 -12.41 -3.78 0.58
C GLN A 234 -11.27 -4.36 1.41
N SER A 235 -11.20 -4.08 2.72
CA SER A 235 -10.22 -4.71 3.62
C SER A 235 -10.43 -6.22 3.68
N CYS A 236 -11.68 -6.68 3.76
CA CYS A 236 -12.03 -8.10 3.70
C CYS A 236 -11.64 -8.74 2.36
N LEU A 237 -11.93 -8.08 1.24
CA LEU A 237 -11.54 -8.56 -0.10
C LEU A 237 -10.02 -8.67 -0.23
N LEU A 238 -9.25 -7.65 0.16
CA LEU A 238 -7.79 -7.69 0.13
C LEU A 238 -7.23 -8.78 1.05
N LEU A 239 -7.76 -8.93 2.26
CA LEU A 239 -7.35 -9.97 3.20
C LEU A 239 -7.61 -11.38 2.64
N LEU A 240 -8.78 -11.59 2.02
CA LEU A 240 -9.10 -12.83 1.33
C LEU A 240 -8.19 -13.08 0.13
N THR A 241 -7.85 -12.06 -0.66
CA THR A 241 -6.91 -12.19 -1.78
C THR A 241 -5.51 -12.55 -1.30
N LEU A 242 -5.01 -11.91 -0.24
CA LEU A 242 -3.69 -12.18 0.34
C LEU A 242 -3.60 -13.59 0.95
N ALA A 243 -4.55 -13.96 1.81
CA ALA A 243 -4.54 -15.25 2.51
C ALA A 243 -4.89 -16.46 1.63
N ASN A 244 -5.69 -16.28 0.56
CA ASN A 244 -6.05 -17.35 -0.38
C ASN A 244 -5.19 -17.41 -1.64
N HIS A 245 -4.23 -16.50 -1.81
CA HIS A 245 -3.30 -16.62 -2.94
C HIS A 245 -2.49 -17.92 -2.84
N CYS A 246 -2.46 -18.67 -3.94
CA CYS A 246 -1.83 -19.99 -4.07
C CYS A 246 -0.29 -19.91 -4.19
N MET A 247 0.35 -19.29 -3.20
CA MET A 247 1.74 -19.59 -2.88
C MET A 247 1.83 -21.03 -2.33
N ASN A 248 3.05 -21.59 -2.28
CA ASN A 248 3.32 -22.84 -1.57
C ASN A 248 2.90 -22.73 -0.09
N ASP A 249 2.87 -23.87 0.63
CA ASP A 249 2.19 -24.06 1.93
C ASP A 249 2.41 -22.93 2.97
N ASP A 250 3.56 -22.26 2.96
CA ASP A 250 3.93 -21.13 3.83
C ASP A 250 3.39 -19.75 3.36
N ASN A 251 2.07 -19.59 3.16
CA ASN A 251 1.49 -18.26 2.94
C ASN A 251 1.53 -17.43 4.24
N LEU A 252 2.45 -16.46 4.29
CA LEU A 252 2.69 -15.61 5.46
C LEU A 252 1.48 -14.78 5.95
N TYR A 253 0.56 -14.39 5.06
CA TYR A 253 -0.68 -13.70 5.45
C TYR A 253 -1.71 -14.66 6.03
N ARG A 254 -1.79 -15.89 5.50
CA ARG A 254 -2.61 -16.97 6.05
C ARG A 254 -2.11 -17.37 7.45
N ASN A 255 -0.80 -17.53 7.61
CA ASN A 255 -0.18 -17.86 8.89
C ASN A 255 -0.44 -16.75 9.92
N ALA A 256 -0.26 -15.47 9.55
CA ALA A 256 -0.61 -14.35 10.42
C ALA A 256 -2.11 -14.29 10.80
N LEU A 257 -3.02 -14.66 9.87
CA LEU A 257 -4.47 -14.70 10.14
C LEU A 257 -4.87 -15.85 11.07
N LEU A 258 -4.18 -17.00 11.00
CA LEU A 258 -4.46 -18.16 11.84
C LEU A 258 -3.75 -18.11 13.19
N CYS A 259 -2.60 -17.45 13.28
CA CYS A 259 -1.84 -17.22 14.52
C CYS A 259 -2.28 -15.95 15.27
N CYS A 260 -3.53 -15.51 15.12
CA CYS A 260 -4.07 -14.36 15.84
C CYS A 260 -4.23 -14.67 17.35
N GLU A 261 -3.16 -14.50 18.12
CA GLU A 261 -3.20 -14.47 19.58
C GLU A 261 -3.94 -13.22 20.07
N ASP A 262 -4.82 -13.41 21.06
CA ASP A 262 -5.67 -12.35 21.57
C ASP A 262 -4.83 -11.32 22.35
N THR A 263 -4.82 -10.06 21.88
CA THR A 263 -3.95 -9.02 22.46
C THR A 263 -4.44 -8.54 23.84
N ALA A 264 -5.54 -9.11 24.36
CA ALA A 264 -6.11 -8.79 25.66
C ALA A 264 -5.21 -9.19 26.86
N GLU A 265 -4.34 -10.20 26.73
CA GLU A 265 -3.62 -10.78 27.88
C GLU A 265 -2.35 -10.01 28.33
N THR A 266 -1.86 -9.01 27.59
CA THR A 266 -0.70 -8.19 28.02
C THR A 266 -1.10 -7.04 28.96
N SER A 267 -1.99 -7.33 29.91
CA SER A 267 -2.32 -6.45 31.04
C SER A 267 -2.32 -7.18 32.38
N ALA A 268 -1.48 -8.22 32.52
CA ALA A 268 -1.13 -8.79 33.81
C ALA A 268 -0.48 -7.71 34.70
N PRO A 269 -1.09 -7.31 35.84
CA PRO A 269 -0.47 -6.39 36.77
C PRO A 269 0.75 -7.06 37.40
N THR A 270 1.83 -6.30 37.57
CA THR A 270 3.03 -6.72 38.29
C THR A 270 2.66 -7.35 39.64
N PRO A 271 3.27 -8.50 40.02
CA PRO A 271 2.94 -9.14 41.29
C PRO A 271 3.38 -8.24 42.46
N GLN A 272 2.42 -7.55 43.08
CA GLN A 272 2.68 -6.86 44.33
C GLN A 272 3.03 -7.90 45.39
N ARG A 273 4.23 -7.76 45.94
CA ARG A 273 4.73 -8.59 47.03
C ARG A 273 3.99 -8.21 48.31
N GLU A 274 2.82 -8.81 48.55
CA GLU A 274 2.06 -8.57 49.77
C GLU A 274 2.85 -9.03 50.99
N SER A 275 3.09 -8.07 51.89
CA SER A 275 3.61 -8.29 53.22
C SER A 275 2.44 -8.43 54.19
N ASN A 276 2.27 -9.61 54.82
CA ASN A 276 1.71 -9.72 56.17
C ASN A 276 1.85 -11.14 56.75
N GLY A 277 2.16 -11.25 58.05
CA GLY A 277 1.31 -12.13 58.88
C GLY A 277 1.88 -13.26 59.76
N GLY A 278 3.20 -13.45 59.95
CA GLY A 278 3.76 -14.26 61.06
C GLY A 278 3.79 -15.80 60.90
N PRO A 279 4.17 -16.57 61.95
CA PRO A 279 4.73 -16.16 63.24
C PRO A 279 6.27 -16.35 63.33
N GLN A 280 6.83 -15.83 64.41
CA GLN A 280 8.26 -15.74 64.73
C GLN A 280 8.93 -17.12 64.93
N LEU A 281 9.92 -17.46 64.10
CA LEU A 281 10.87 -18.56 64.33
C LEU A 281 12.26 -18.00 64.63
N THR A 282 12.71 -18.19 65.88
CA THR A 282 14.00 -17.73 66.39
C THR A 282 15.17 -18.52 65.79
N PRO A 283 16.29 -17.86 65.40
CA PRO A 283 17.52 -18.56 65.04
C PRO A 283 18.19 -19.17 66.30
N PRO A 284 19.00 -20.24 66.15
CA PRO A 284 19.57 -20.97 67.27
C PRO A 284 20.64 -20.17 68.03
N ARG A 285 20.74 -20.42 69.34
CA ARG A 285 21.86 -19.95 70.18
C ARG A 285 23.18 -20.53 69.67
N ILE A 286 24.19 -19.66 69.58
CA ILE A 286 25.60 -20.06 69.58
C ILE A 286 26.13 -19.78 70.98
N ASP A 287 26.41 -20.83 71.74
CA ASP A 287 27.17 -20.70 72.98
C ASP A 287 28.64 -20.50 72.64
N MET A 288 29.26 -19.47 73.23
CA MET A 288 30.71 -19.30 73.21
C MET A 288 31.17 -18.97 74.63
N ALA A 289 31.73 -19.98 75.30
CA ALA A 289 32.30 -19.87 76.63
C ALA A 289 33.82 -19.91 76.55
N ALA A 290 34.46 -18.75 76.76
CA ALA A 290 35.83 -18.57 77.25
C ALA A 290 36.03 -17.08 77.59
#